data_AF-A0A520TNI5-F1
#
_entry.id   AF-A0A520TNI5-F1
#
_cell.length_a   1.000
_cell.length_b   1.000
_cell.length_c   1.000
_cell.angle_alpha   90.00
_cell.angle_beta   90.00
_cell.angle_gamma   90.00
#
_symmetry.space_group_name_H-M   'P 1'
#
loop_
_entity.id
_entity.type
_entity.pdbx_description
1 polymer ?
#
loop_
_entity_poly.entity_id
_entity_poly.type
_entity_poly.pdbx_seq_one_letter_code
_entity_poly.pdbx_strand_id
1 'polypeptide(L)' 'GAKIGKGCLIGANTLVTEGTEIPDGSLVMGSPGKIRGELNDDQKSGLIMSAHHYVENSKRFKNELKKV' A
#
# COMPACT_ATOMS: atom_id res chain seq x y z
N GLY A 1 4.95 15.34 10.38
CA GLY A 1 4.32 14.16 9.75
C GLY A 1 4.87 13.89 8.36
N ALA A 2 4.78 12.65 7.85
CA ALA A 2 5.14 12.31 6.47
C ALA A 2 3.95 12.52 5.52
N LYS A 3 4.21 12.83 4.25
CA LYS A 3 3.19 12.96 3.19
C LYS A 3 3.41 11.86 2.15
N ILE A 4 2.40 11.01 1.96
CA ILE A 4 2.43 9.90 1.00
C ILE A 4 1.42 10.21 -0.11
N GLY A 5 1.91 10.27 -1.35
CA GLY A 5 1.10 10.47 -2.54
C GLY A 5 0.14 9.30 -2.83
N LYS A 6 -0.77 9.50 -3.78
CA LYS A 6 -1.74 8.50 -4.21
C LYS A 6 -1.05 7.36 -4.95
N GLY A 7 -1.56 6.14 -4.77
CA GLY A 7 -1.07 4.97 -5.50
C GLY A 7 0.38 4.61 -5.20
N CYS A 8 0.94 4.98 -4.04
CA CYS A 8 2.27 4.55 -3.62
C CYS A 8 2.25 3.11 -3.12
N LEU A 9 3.37 2.40 -3.32
CA LEU A 9 3.63 1.10 -2.71
C LEU A 9 4.80 1.24 -1.72
N ILE A 10 4.50 0.99 -0.45
CA ILE A 10 5.49 0.97 0.62
C ILE A 10 5.90 -0.47 0.89
N GLY A 11 7.19 -0.76 0.74
CA GLY A 11 7.73 -2.08 0.98
C GLY A 11 7.54 -2.56 2.41
N ALA A 12 7.44 -3.87 2.59
CA ALA A 12 7.42 -4.48 3.92
C ALA A 12 8.64 -4.02 4.74
N ASN A 13 8.42 -3.72 6.03
CA ASN A 13 9.45 -3.25 6.96
C ASN A 13 10.15 -1.93 6.54
N THR A 14 9.46 -1.07 5.79
CA THR A 14 9.98 0.25 5.41
C THR A 14 9.71 1.27 6.51
N LEU A 15 10.73 2.06 6.88
CA LEU A 15 10.60 3.16 7.83
C LEU A 15 10.53 4.49 7.08
N VAL A 16 9.33 5.07 6.99
CA VAL A 16 9.14 6.43 6.46
C VAL A 16 9.38 7.42 7.59
N THR A 17 10.45 8.21 7.49
CA THR A 17 10.82 9.22 8.48
C THR A 17 9.88 10.43 8.46
N GLU A 18 9.86 11.20 9.55
CA GLU A 18 9.11 12.46 9.58
C GLU A 18 9.65 13.46 8.55
N GLY A 19 8.76 14.24 7.94
CA GLY A 19 9.10 15.23 6.93
C GLY A 19 9.31 14.66 5.53
N THR A 20 9.28 13.33 5.37
CA THR A 20 9.39 12.71 4.04
C THR A 20 8.15 13.01 3.21
N GLU A 21 8.37 13.52 1.99
CA GLU A 21 7.35 13.72 0.96
C GLU A 21 7.57 12.70 -0.16
N ILE A 22 6.58 11.83 -0.38
CA ILE A 22 6.61 10.76 -1.38
C ILE A 22 5.63 11.13 -2.51
N PRO A 23 6.09 11.28 -3.77
CA PRO A 23 5.23 11.55 -4.93
C PRO A 23 4.25 10.41 -5.23
N ASP A 24 3.18 10.74 -5.94
CA ASP A 24 2.20 9.75 -6.43
C ASP A 24 2.86 8.63 -7.23
N GLY A 25 2.35 7.41 -7.10
CA GLY A 25 2.83 6.25 -7.85
C GLY A 25 4.21 5.75 -7.43
N SER A 26 4.80 6.21 -6.31
CA SER A 26 6.16 5.82 -5.93
C SER A 26 6.25 4.44 -5.28
N LEU A 27 7.33 3.71 -5.58
CA LEU A 27 7.79 2.54 -4.82
C LEU A 27 8.85 2.96 -3.80
N VAL A 28 8.58 2.73 -2.51
CA VAL A 28 9.48 3.10 -1.41
C VAL A 28 9.93 1.87 -0.64
N MET A 29 11.24 1.74 -0.40
CA MET A 29 11.82 0.58 0.28
C MET A 29 12.91 0.98 1.28
N GLY A 30 12.99 0.24 2.39
CA GLY A 30 14.13 0.25 3.31
C GLY A 30 13.91 1.03 4.61
N SER A 31 14.94 1.07 5.45
CA SER A 31 14.95 1.79 6.72
C SER A 31 16.30 2.50 6.89
N PRO A 32 16.39 3.83 6.68
CA PRO A 32 15.31 4.74 6.29
C PRO A 32 14.82 4.50 4.85
N GLY A 33 13.51 4.66 4.64
CA GLY A 33 12.85 4.41 3.36
C GLY A 33 13.27 5.39 2.27
N LYS A 34 13.63 4.86 1.10
CA LYS A 34 14.01 5.64 -0.08
C LYS A 34 13.12 5.30 -1.26
N ILE A 35 12.79 6.30 -2.09
CA ILE A 35 12.09 6.11 -3.36
C ILE A 35 13.03 5.33 -4.30
N ARG A 36 12.56 4.18 -4.77
CA ARG A 36 13.30 3.31 -5.69
C ARG A 36 12.90 3.49 -7.15
N GLY A 37 11.73 4.08 -7.40
CA GLY A 37 11.22 4.38 -8.72
C GLY A 37 9.71 4.61 -8.69
N GLU A 38 9.12 4.67 -9.87
CA GLU A 38 7.67 4.74 -10.06
C GLU A 38 7.10 3.34 -10.35
N LEU A 39 5.87 3.11 -9.91
CA LEU A 39 5.09 1.93 -10.25
C LEU A 39 4.60 2.03 -11.70
N ASN A 40 4.66 0.90 -12.39
CA ASN A 40 4.03 0.75 -13.69
C ASN A 40 2.51 0.56 -13.57
N ASP A 41 1.80 0.57 -14.70
CA ASP A 41 0.35 0.53 -14.74
C ASP A 41 -0.23 -0.80 -14.22
N ASP A 42 0.47 -1.91 -14.46
CA ASP A 42 0.08 -3.22 -13.95
C ASP A 42 0.16 -3.27 -12.41
N GLN A 43 1.23 -2.71 -11.84
CA GLN A 43 1.40 -2.57 -10.39
C GLN A 43 0.32 -1.68 -9.79
N LYS A 44 0.05 -0.52 -10.40
CA LYS A 44 -1.02 0.41 -9.97
C LYS A 44 -2.38 -0.30 -9.99
N SER A 45 -2.69 -1.04 -11.05
CA SER A 45 -3.93 -1.82 -11.18
C SER A 45 -4.01 -2.94 -10.13
N GLY A 46 -2.89 -3.61 -9.85
CA GLY A 46 -2.79 -4.62 -8.80
C GLY A 46 -3.10 -4.08 -7.41
N LEU A 47 -2.71 -2.84 -7.09
CA LEU A 47 -3.07 -2.19 -5.81
C LEU A 47 -4.57 -1.99 -5.67
N ILE A 48 -5.24 -1.55 -6.74
CA ILE A 48 -6.69 -1.35 -6.75
C ILE A 48 -7.41 -2.69 -6.57
N MET A 49 -6.98 -3.72 -7.29
CA MET A 49 -7.52 -5.08 -7.15
C MET A 49 -7.33 -5.65 -5.74
N SER A 50 -6.16 -5.44 -5.13
CA SER A 50 -5.89 -5.85 -3.74
C SER A 50 -6.87 -5.19 -2.77
N ALA A 51 -7.14 -3.89 -2.93
CA ALA A 51 -8.13 -3.18 -2.11
C ALA A 51 -9.54 -3.77 -2.27
N HIS A 52 -9.98 -4.02 -3.52
CA HIS A 52 -11.26 -4.67 -3.79
C HIS A 52 -11.36 -6.06 -3.15
N HIS A 53 -10.30 -6.87 -3.23
CA HIS A 53 -10.26 -8.17 -2.59
C HIS A 53 -10.48 -8.07 -1.08
N TYR A 54 -9.87 -7.10 -0.40
CA TYR A 54 -10.08 -6.89 1.05
C TYR A 54 -11.51 -6.46 1.38
N VAL A 55 -12.15 -5.64 0.54
CA VAL A 55 -13.56 -5.25 0.72
C VAL A 55 -14.48 -6.46 0.60
N GLU A 56 -14.32 -7.28 -0.44
CA GLU A 56 -15.13 -8.49 -0.60
C GLU A 56 -14.86 -9.50 0.51
N ASN A 57 -13.59 -9.64 0.91
CA ASN A 57 -13.23 -10.52 2.01
C ASN A 57 -13.86 -10.04 3.33
N SER A 58 -13.90 -8.73 3.60
CA SER A 58 -14.58 -8.17 4.77
C SER A 58 -16.06 -8.52 4.80
N LYS A 59 -16.77 -8.40 3.67
CA LYS A 59 -18.18 -8.81 3.54
C LYS A 59 -18.35 -10.30 3.82
N ARG A 60 -17.50 -11.15 3.25
CA ARG A 60 -17.51 -12.60 3.45
C ARG A 60 -17.33 -12.94 4.94
N PHE A 61 -16.27 -12.44 5.57
CA PHE A 61 -15.98 -12.73 6.97
C PHE A 61 -17.05 -12.20 7.93
N LYS A 62 -17.69 -11.07 7.61
CA LYS A 62 -18.84 -10.56 8.38
C LYS A 62 -20.01 -11.55 8.42
N ASN A 63 -20.24 -12.28 7.32
CA ASN A 63 -21.37 -13.20 7.19
C ASN A 63 -21.04 -14.64 7.61
N GLU A 64 -19.80 -15.08 7.37
CA GLU A 64 -19.45 -16.50 7.42
C GLU A 64 -18.52 -16.88 8.58
N LEU A 65 -17.83 -15.92 9.21
CA LEU A 65 -16.88 -16.24 10.28
C LEU A 65 -17.61 -16.74 11.54
N LYS A 66 -17.29 -17.96 11.95
CA LYS A 66 -17.77 -18.55 13.21
C LYS A 66 -16.58 -18.82 14.12
N LYS A 67 -16.74 -18.49 15.40
CA LYS A 67 -15.79 -18.90 16.42
C LYS A 67 -15.88 -20.41 16.58
N VAL A 68 -14.74 -21.07 16.44
CA VAL A 68 -14.54 -22.47 16.81
C VAL A 68 -14.10 -22.58 18.25
#